data_AF-A0A965YQ11-F1
#
_entry.id   AF-A0A965YQ11-F1
#
_cell.length_a   1.000
_cell.length_b   1.000
_cell.length_c   1.000
_cell.angle_alpha   90.00
_cell.angle_beta   90.00
_cell.angle_gamma   90.00
#
_symmetry.space_group_name_H-M   'P 1'
#
loop_
_entity.id
_entity.type
_entity.pdbx_description
1 polymer ?
#
loop_
_entity_poly.entity_id
_entity_poly.type
_entity_poly.pdbx_seq_one_letter_code
_entity_poly.pdbx_strand_id
1 'polypeptide(L)'
;MKGYFGNLFDFNGDGDLDLIEEAADFAAFKDMMDARMKAKQEAEKPISFKEDYEDDDFDEDDADEELDDYEEADRAAAEVAAEAAEIDLICSGLSREELEDMDFDERQDALLDAGLDPDAYDFW
;
A
#
# COMPACT_ATOMS: atom_id res chain seq x y z
N MET A 1 22.55 -8.95 -9.64
CA MET A 1 21.81 -7.78 -9.10
C MET A 1 20.68 -8.36 -8.26
N LYS A 2 20.49 -7.89 -7.02
CA LYS A 2 19.31 -8.29 -6.23
C LYS A 2 18.06 -7.62 -6.81
N GLY A 3 16.98 -8.38 -6.97
CA GLY A 3 15.70 -7.86 -7.43
C GLY A 3 14.96 -7.06 -6.36
N TYR A 4 13.78 -6.56 -6.73
CA TYR A 4 12.91 -5.79 -5.85
C TYR A 4 12.52 -6.63 -4.63
N PHE A 5 12.12 -7.88 -4.81
CA PHE A 5 11.74 -8.77 -3.70
C PHE A 5 12.92 -9.58 -3.12
N GLY A 6 14.15 -9.08 -3.30
CA GLY A 6 15.36 -9.73 -2.82
C GLY A 6 15.59 -11.09 -3.50
N ASN A 7 15.50 -12.18 -2.71
CA ASN A 7 15.74 -13.56 -3.17
C ASN A 7 14.44 -14.34 -3.44
N LEU A 8 13.26 -13.70 -3.40
CA LEU A 8 11.97 -14.40 -3.54
C LEU A 8 11.81 -15.11 -4.91
N PHE A 9 12.41 -14.55 -5.95
CA PHE A 9 12.35 -15.06 -7.32
C PHE A 9 13.66 -15.69 -7.81
N ASP A 10 14.67 -15.79 -6.94
CA ASP A 10 15.92 -16.51 -7.21
C ASP A 10 15.68 -18.03 -7.01
N PHE A 11 15.23 -18.72 -8.06
CA PHE A 11 14.90 -20.15 -7.98
C PHE A 11 16.14 -21.03 -7.98
N ASN A 12 17.22 -20.53 -8.58
CA ASN A 12 18.46 -21.28 -8.73
C ASN A 12 19.39 -21.15 -7.49
N GLY A 13 19.13 -20.15 -6.63
CA GLY A 13 19.81 -19.89 -5.36
C GLY A 13 21.22 -19.33 -5.53
N ASP A 14 21.53 -18.72 -6.68
CA ASP A 14 22.84 -18.17 -6.99
C ASP A 14 23.02 -16.72 -6.49
N GLY A 15 21.94 -16.09 -6.02
CA GLY A 15 21.91 -14.73 -5.48
C GLY A 15 21.86 -13.63 -6.56
N ASP A 16 21.81 -14.00 -7.83
CA ASP A 16 21.52 -13.14 -8.96
C ASP A 16 20.17 -13.54 -9.57
N LEU A 17 19.55 -12.64 -10.34
CA LEU A 17 18.33 -12.95 -11.07
C LEU A 17 18.65 -13.09 -12.55
N ASP A 18 18.32 -14.25 -13.11
CA ASP A 18 18.34 -14.46 -14.56
C ASP A 18 17.21 -13.69 -15.24
N LEU A 19 17.30 -13.49 -16.56
CA LEU A 19 16.30 -12.74 -17.36
C LEU A 19 14.84 -13.14 -17.12
N ILE A 20 14.58 -14.42 -16.81
CA ILE A 20 13.22 -14.92 -16.54
C ILE A 20 12.80 -14.62 -15.10
N GLU A 21 13.73 -14.73 -14.15
CA GLU A 21 13.53 -14.45 -12.73
C GLU A 21 13.36 -12.95 -12.48
N GLU A 22 14.21 -12.14 -13.12
CA GLU A 22 14.12 -10.68 -13.17
C GLU A 22 12.79 -10.24 -13.78
N ALA A 23 12.33 -10.87 -14.86
CA ALA A 23 11.04 -10.56 -15.47
C ALA A 23 9.86 -10.91 -14.54
N ALA A 24 9.97 -11.99 -13.76
CA ALA A 24 8.94 -12.37 -12.80
C ALA A 24 8.89 -11.40 -11.62
N ASP A 25 10.04 -11.05 -11.05
CA ASP A 25 10.22 -10.06 -10.00
C ASP A 25 9.63 -8.70 -10.42
N PHE A 26 9.97 -8.23 -11.63
CA PHE A 26 9.43 -6.99 -12.18
C PHE A 26 7.93 -7.06 -12.49
N ALA A 27 7.42 -8.18 -12.99
CA ALA A 27 5.99 -8.32 -13.28
C ALA A 27 5.15 -8.30 -11.99
N ALA A 28 5.60 -9.01 -10.96
CA ALA A 28 4.97 -8.98 -9.64
C ALA A 28 4.99 -7.57 -9.05
N PHE A 29 6.14 -6.89 -9.14
CA PHE A 29 6.28 -5.50 -8.69
C PHE A 29 5.30 -4.56 -9.41
N LYS A 30 5.23 -4.66 -10.74
CA LYS A 30 4.36 -3.83 -11.57
C LYS A 30 2.89 -4.06 -11.23
N ASP A 31 2.45 -5.30 -11.10
CA ASP A 31 1.05 -5.60 -10.76
C ASP A 31 0.67 -5.04 -9.39
N MET A 32 1.58 -5.09 -8.42
CA MET A 32 1.40 -4.50 -7.09
C MET A 32 1.35 -2.96 -7.13
N MET A 33 2.23 -2.33 -7.93
CA MET A 33 2.22 -0.88 -8.13
C MET A 33 0.96 -0.40 -8.87
N ASP A 34 0.51 -1.14 -9.88
CA ASP A 34 -0.71 -0.86 -10.63
C ASP A 34 -1.94 -1.00 -9.72
N ALA A 35 -1.98 -2.02 -8.85
CA ALA A 35 -3.01 -2.17 -7.84
C ALA A 35 -3.01 -1.00 -6.84
N ARG A 36 -1.83 -0.58 -6.36
CA ARG A 36 -1.65 0.59 -5.49
C ARG A 36 -2.09 1.90 -6.16
N MET A 37 -1.70 2.13 -7.41
CA MET A 37 -2.13 3.32 -8.17
C MET A 37 -3.63 3.34 -8.36
N LYS A 38 -4.24 2.19 -8.68
CA LYS A 38 -5.69 2.07 -8.84
C LYS A 38 -6.41 2.32 -7.52
N ALA A 39 -5.90 1.81 -6.40
CA ALA A 39 -6.44 2.06 -5.07
C ALA A 39 -6.36 3.56 -4.68
N LYS A 40 -5.21 4.22 -4.91
CA LYS A 40 -5.05 5.66 -4.67
C LYS A 40 -5.94 6.51 -5.59
N GLN A 41 -6.12 6.10 -6.85
CA GLN A 41 -6.99 6.79 -7.82
C GLN A 41 -8.48 6.63 -7.49
N GLU A 42 -8.88 5.57 -6.78
CA GLU A 42 -10.25 5.38 -6.32
C GLU A 42 -10.61 6.17 -5.07
N ALA A 43 -9.65 6.37 -4.16
CA ALA A 43 -9.79 7.27 -3.02
C ALA A 43 -9.87 8.76 -3.42
N GLU A 44 -9.30 9.11 -4.58
CA GLU A 44 -9.30 10.48 -5.11
C GLU A 44 -10.36 10.73 -6.20
N LYS A 45 -11.36 9.86 -6.42
CA LYS A 45 -12.48 10.29 -7.27
C LYS A 45 -13.11 11.50 -6.58
N PRO A 46 -12.94 12.75 -7.08
CA PRO A 46 -13.79 13.82 -6.59
C PRO A 46 -15.19 13.32 -6.89
N ILE A 47 -16.06 13.32 -5.88
CA ILE A 47 -17.49 13.05 -6.04
C ILE A 47 -17.87 13.75 -7.33
N SER A 48 -18.12 12.97 -8.40
CA SER A 48 -18.54 13.55 -9.66
C SER A 48 -19.90 14.11 -9.33
N PHE A 49 -19.94 15.41 -9.06
CA PHE A 49 -21.14 16.19 -8.89
C PHE A 49 -21.91 16.02 -10.19
N LYS A 50 -22.75 14.99 -10.23
CA LYS A 50 -23.80 14.88 -11.21
C LYS A 50 -24.80 15.95 -10.80
N GLU A 51 -24.66 17.09 -11.45
CA GLU A 51 -25.63 18.16 -11.40
C GLU A 51 -26.80 17.76 -12.31
N ASP A 52 -27.61 16.83 -11.83
CA ASP A 52 -28.92 16.51 -12.35
C ASP A 52 -29.89 16.52 -11.17
N TYR A 53 -30.18 17.75 -10.71
CA TYR A 53 -31.44 18.04 -10.02
C TYR A 53 -32.59 17.73 -10.99
N GLU A 54 -33.15 16.54 -10.90
CA GLU A 54 -34.58 16.34 -11.10
C GLU A 54 -35.17 15.89 -9.76
N ASP A 55 -35.85 16.86 -9.16
CA ASP A 55 -36.87 16.74 -8.13
C ASP A 55 -37.82 15.59 -8.46
N ASP A 56 -37.92 14.57 -7.61
CA ASP A 56 -39.16 13.81 -7.36
C ASP A 56 -38.99 12.84 -6.17
N ASP A 57 -39.78 13.10 -5.13
CA ASP A 57 -40.27 12.22 -4.06
C ASP A 57 -39.27 11.66 -3.02
N PHE A 58 -39.00 12.49 -2.01
CA PHE A 58 -38.46 12.11 -0.71
C PHE A 58 -39.56 11.47 0.17
N ASP A 59 -39.60 10.14 0.22
CA ASP A 59 -40.35 9.40 1.24
C ASP A 59 -39.48 9.24 2.50
N GLU A 60 -39.83 10.02 3.52
CA GLU A 60 -39.19 10.07 4.84
C GLU A 60 -39.88 9.08 5.79
N ASP A 61 -39.62 7.78 5.67
CA ASP A 61 -39.95 6.80 6.71
C ASP A 61 -39.24 5.46 6.44
N ASP A 62 -37.99 5.35 6.90
CA ASP A 62 -37.37 4.10 7.40
C ASP A 62 -35.97 4.45 7.93
N ALA A 63 -35.95 5.11 9.09
CA ALA A 63 -34.74 5.43 9.85
C ALA A 63 -34.61 4.49 11.05
N ASP A 64 -34.34 3.22 10.77
CA ASP A 64 -33.99 2.16 11.74
C ASP A 64 -33.51 0.98 10.87
N GLU A 65 -32.22 0.71 10.69
CA GLU A 65 -31.36 -0.08 11.58
C GLU A 65 -30.01 -0.27 10.84
N GLU A 66 -28.93 -0.64 11.56
CA GLU A 66 -27.55 -0.95 11.10
C GLU A 66 -26.55 0.22 11.03
N LEU A 67 -25.99 0.52 12.20
CA LEU A 67 -24.87 1.42 12.42
C LEU A 67 -23.61 0.59 12.78
N ASP A 68 -23.15 -0.29 11.89
CA ASP A 68 -21.91 -1.08 12.10
C ASP A 68 -20.92 -1.04 10.90
N ASP A 69 -21.23 -0.32 9.81
CA ASP A 69 -20.45 -0.38 8.54
C ASP A 69 -19.33 0.68 8.42
N TYR A 70 -19.24 1.62 9.37
CA TYR A 70 -18.29 2.76 9.27
C TYR A 70 -16.88 2.47 9.81
N GLU A 71 -16.70 1.45 10.66
CA GLU A 71 -15.37 1.08 11.19
C GLU A 71 -14.58 0.15 10.23
N GLU A 72 -15.28 -0.59 9.36
CA GLU A 72 -14.64 -1.55 8.45
C GLU A 72 -13.94 -0.84 7.26
N ALA A 73 -14.49 0.29 6.81
CA ALA A 73 -13.87 1.11 5.76
C ALA A 73 -12.53 1.73 6.20
N ASP A 74 -12.44 2.20 7.45
CA ASP A 74 -11.20 2.75 8.01
C ASP A 74 -10.13 1.67 8.24
N ARG A 75 -10.54 0.46 8.66
CA ARG A 75 -9.60 -0.66 8.79
C ARG A 75 -9.06 -1.11 7.44
N ALA A 76 -9.90 -1.17 6.41
CA ALA A 76 -9.45 -1.51 5.04
C ALA A 76 -8.48 -0.46 4.48
N ALA A 77 -8.71 0.83 4.74
CA ALA A 77 -7.77 1.88 4.36
C ALA A 77 -6.43 1.78 5.10
N ALA A 78 -6.45 1.40 6.39
CA ALA A 78 -5.24 1.17 7.18
C ALA A 78 -4.44 -0.06 6.70
N GLU A 79 -5.12 -1.14 6.29
CA GLU A 79 -4.47 -2.34 5.74
C GLU A 79 -3.85 -2.07 4.36
N VAL A 80 -4.55 -1.34 3.49
CA VAL A 80 -4.01 -0.89 2.19
C VAL A 80 -2.83 0.08 2.38
N ALA A 81 -2.86 0.93 3.42
CA ALA A 81 -1.74 1.80 3.76
C ALA A 81 -0.54 1.01 4.28
N ALA A 82 -0.77 -0.03 5.10
CA ALA A 82 0.29 -0.90 5.59
C ALA A 82 0.95 -1.73 4.47
N GLU A 83 0.17 -2.30 3.54
CA GLU A 83 0.72 -2.97 2.35
C GLU A 83 1.50 -1.98 1.46
N ALA A 84 0.98 -0.76 1.27
CA ALA A 84 1.69 0.26 0.49
C ALA A 84 3.02 0.66 1.14
N ALA A 85 3.05 0.74 2.47
CA ALA A 85 4.25 1.04 3.24
C ALA A 85 5.30 -0.08 3.11
N GLU A 86 4.88 -1.34 3.04
CA GLU A 86 5.75 -2.49 2.79
C GLU A 86 6.33 -2.47 1.37
N ILE A 87 5.55 -2.12 0.34
CA ILE A 87 6.07 -1.93 -1.03
C ILE A 87 7.13 -0.82 -1.06
N ASP A 88 6.86 0.29 -0.39
CA ASP A 88 7.76 1.43 -0.39
C ASP A 88 9.09 1.10 0.33
N LEU A 89 9.03 0.29 1.40
CA LEU A 89 10.20 -0.32 2.03
C LEU A 89 10.99 -1.16 1.04
N ILE A 90 10.34 -2.12 0.40
CA ILE A 90 10.93 -3.01 -0.62
C ILE A 90 11.61 -2.19 -1.74
N CYS A 91 10.98 -1.12 -2.23
CA CYS A 91 11.55 -0.23 -3.25
C CYS A 91 12.78 0.53 -2.78
N SER A 92 12.81 0.92 -1.51
CA SER A 92 13.96 1.59 -0.89
C SER A 92 15.11 0.63 -0.54
N GLY A 93 14.90 -0.68 -0.72
CA GLY A 93 15.85 -1.72 -0.31
C GLY A 93 15.91 -1.92 1.20
N LEU A 94 14.93 -1.37 1.94
CA LEU A 94 14.77 -1.58 3.37
C LEU A 94 13.77 -2.71 3.59
N SER A 95 14.04 -3.59 4.54
CA SER A 95 13.08 -4.59 5.01
C SER A 95 12.51 -4.20 6.36
N ARG A 96 11.27 -4.60 6.65
CA ARG A 96 10.67 -4.38 7.98
C ARG A 96 11.51 -5.05 9.08
N GLU A 97 12.05 -6.24 8.83
CA GLU A 97 12.94 -6.95 9.77
C GLU A 97 14.23 -6.15 10.06
N GLU A 98 14.90 -5.59 9.04
CA GLU A 98 16.08 -4.73 9.27
C GLU A 98 15.73 -3.49 10.10
N LEU A 99 14.62 -2.83 9.82
CA LEU A 99 14.21 -1.64 10.58
C LEU A 99 13.78 -1.96 12.01
N GLU A 100 13.26 -3.17 12.26
CA GLU A 100 12.94 -3.65 13.61
C GLU A 100 14.20 -3.92 14.44
N ASP A 101 15.28 -4.39 13.80
CA ASP A 101 16.58 -4.59 14.45
C ASP A 101 17.38 -3.29 14.66
N MET A 102 16.99 -2.19 13.99
CA MET A 102 17.62 -0.87 14.11
C MET A 102 17.11 -0.07 15.32
N ASP A 103 18.01 0.75 15.89
CA ASP A 103 17.64 1.72 16.92
C ASP A 103 16.65 2.77 16.35
N PHE A 104 15.80 3.35 17.22
CA PHE A 104 14.75 4.29 16.80
C PHE A 104 15.29 5.45 15.95
N ASP A 105 16.38 6.09 16.38
CA ASP A 105 16.99 7.21 15.67
C ASP A 105 17.56 6.77 14.31
N GLU A 106 18.17 5.58 14.24
CA GLU A 106 18.76 5.02 13.02
C GLU A 106 17.68 4.63 12.00
N ARG A 107 16.59 4.03 12.48
CA ARG A 107 15.41 3.72 11.67
C ARG A 107 14.78 4.98 11.10
N GLN A 108 14.60 6.03 11.90
CA GLN A 108 14.08 7.30 11.39
C GLN A 108 14.98 7.89 10.31
N ASP A 109 16.29 7.92 10.52
CA ASP A 109 17.23 8.43 9.52
C ASP A 109 17.21 7.59 8.23
N ALA A 110 17.12 6.26 8.32
CA ALA A 110 17.04 5.38 7.15
C ALA A 110 15.75 5.59 6.34
N LEU A 111 14.61 5.74 7.01
CA LEU A 111 13.33 6.04 6.36
C LEU A 111 13.37 7.42 5.71
N LEU A 112 13.92 8.44 6.38
CA LEU A 112 14.06 9.79 5.83
C LEU A 112 15.01 9.85 4.64
N ASP A 113 16.14 9.13 4.67
CA ASP A 113 17.09 9.05 3.54
C ASP A 113 16.46 8.35 2.32
N ALA A 114 15.58 7.37 2.56
CA ALA A 114 14.74 6.74 1.54
C ALA A 114 13.58 7.62 1.04
N GLY A 115 13.32 8.76 1.68
CA GLY A 115 12.18 9.64 1.37
C GLY A 115 10.83 9.11 1.85
N LEU A 116 10.85 8.19 2.82
CA LEU A 116 9.69 7.60 3.48
C LEU A 116 9.35 8.39 4.75
N ASP A 117 8.06 8.43 5.09
CA ASP A 117 7.60 9.06 6.32
C ASP A 117 7.75 8.08 7.50
N PRO A 118 8.59 8.37 8.51
CA PRO A 118 8.74 7.50 9.66
C PRO A 118 7.44 7.27 10.44
N ASP A 119 6.53 8.25 10.43
CA ASP A 119 5.25 8.17 11.15
C ASP A 119 4.23 7.28 10.43
N ALA A 120 4.47 6.92 9.16
CA ALA A 120 3.62 6.00 8.40
C ALA A 120 3.78 4.53 8.82
N TYR A 121 4.77 4.23 9.68
CA TYR A 121 5.09 2.89 10.11
C TYR A 121 4.96 2.76 11.63
N ASP A 122 4.16 1.80 12.07
CA ASP A 122 4.05 1.48 13.50
C ASP A 122 5.13 0.45 13.88
N PHE A 123 6.18 0.93 14.53
CA PHE A 123 7.27 0.12 15.09
C PHE A 123 7.20 0.24 16.63
N TRP A 124 6.69 -0.79 17.30
CA TRP A 124 6.49 -0.84 18.76
C TRP A 124 7.56 -1.62 19.53
#